data_AF-A0A959KEA7-F1
#
_entry.id   AF-A0A959KEA7-F1
#
_cell.length_a   1.000
_cell.length_b   1.000
_cell.length_c   1.000
_cell.angle_alpha   90.00
_cell.angle_beta   90.00
_cell.angle_gamma   90.00
#
_symmetry.space_group_name_H-M   'P 1'
#
loop_
_entity.id
_entity.type
_entity.pdbx_description
1 polymer ?
#
loop_
_entity_poly.entity_id
_entity_poly.type
_entity_poly.pdbx_seq_one_letter_code
_entity_poly.pdbx_strand_id
1 'polypeptide(L)'
;TALRYLEQSLAILQQIGDRKGEGATLNNLATTALAKGDYDTALRYLEQSLAILQQIGDIYGMAATMANIGAMLFEQESYEEAIPILMQAYAILEKIGSPNVKYPLLYLGEIIRRIGEAKFEEIVSRMK
;
A
#
# COMPACT_ATOMS: atom_id res chain seq x y z
N THR A 1 -13.62 -5.04 19.20
CA THR A 1 -12.32 -4.55 18.70
C THR A 1 -12.53 -3.85 17.37
N ALA A 2 -11.57 -3.02 16.92
CA ALA A 2 -11.64 -2.35 15.61
C ALA A 2 -11.84 -3.34 14.45
N LEU A 3 -11.17 -4.51 14.51
CA LEU A 3 -11.30 -5.59 13.53
C LEU A 3 -12.77 -5.99 13.27
N ARG A 4 -13.54 -6.26 14.33
CA ARG A 4 -14.96 -6.67 14.20
C ARG A 4 -15.80 -5.62 13.49
N TYR A 5 -15.58 -4.33 13.77
CA TYR A 5 -16.33 -3.26 13.13
C TYR A 5 -15.94 -3.09 11.66
N LEU A 6 -14.66 -3.27 11.32
CA LEU A 6 -14.19 -3.24 9.94
C LEU A 6 -14.74 -4.42 9.12
N GLU A 7 -14.80 -5.63 9.68
CA GLU A 7 -15.40 -6.79 9.02
C GLU A 7 -16.91 -6.60 8.77
N GLN A 8 -17.63 -6.05 9.75
CA GLN A 8 -19.04 -5.70 9.58
C GLN A 8 -19.25 -4.61 8.52
N SER A 9 -18.42 -3.57 8.54
CA SER A 9 -18.42 -2.52 7.51
C SER A 9 -18.20 -3.12 6.12
N LEU A 10 -17.20 -4.00 5.98
CA LEU A 10 -16.87 -4.65 4.72
C LEU A 10 -18.07 -5.42 4.16
N ALA A 11 -18.75 -6.21 5.00
CA ALA A 11 -19.93 -6.97 4.59
C ALA A 11 -21.07 -6.05 4.10
N ILE A 12 -21.32 -4.93 4.79
CA ILE A 12 -22.36 -3.97 4.39
C ILE A 12 -21.99 -3.31 3.05
N LEU A 13 -20.74 -2.85 2.91
CA LEU A 13 -20.25 -2.19 1.70
C LEU A 13 -20.35 -3.12 0.47
N GLN A 14 -20.03 -4.40 0.64
CA GLN A 14 -20.24 -5.44 -0.37
C GLN A 14 -21.71 -5.62 -0.72
N GLN A 15 -22.60 -5.67 0.28
CA GLN A 15 -24.05 -5.83 0.06
C GLN A 15 -24.66 -4.67 -0.72
N ILE A 16 -24.23 -3.43 -0.44
CA ILE A 16 -24.75 -2.24 -1.12
C ILE A 16 -24.01 -1.90 -2.42
N GLY A 17 -22.94 -2.63 -2.74
CA GLY A 17 -22.13 -2.42 -3.95
C GLY A 17 -21.20 -1.21 -3.91
N ASP A 18 -20.86 -0.69 -2.72
CA ASP A 18 -19.88 0.40 -2.58
C ASP A 18 -18.45 -0.14 -2.67
N ARG A 19 -17.98 -0.27 -3.92
CA ARG A 19 -16.65 -0.79 -4.25
C ARG A 19 -15.51 0.10 -3.73
N LYS A 20 -15.71 1.42 -3.70
CA LYS A 20 -14.70 2.34 -3.18
C LYS A 20 -14.55 2.17 -1.67
N GLY A 21 -15.67 2.12 -0.94
CA GLY A 21 -15.68 1.86 0.49
C GLY A 21 -15.11 0.48 0.83
N GLU A 22 -15.42 -0.54 0.02
CA GLU A 22 -14.87 -1.89 0.16
C GLU A 22 -13.33 -1.88 0.08
N GLY A 23 -12.77 -1.26 -0.96
CA GLY A 23 -11.32 -1.12 -1.12
C GLY A 23 -10.65 -0.37 0.05
N ALA A 24 -11.27 0.72 0.52
CA ALA A 24 -10.77 1.47 1.68
C ALA A 24 -10.83 0.65 2.98
N THR A 25 -11.88 -0.17 3.17
CA THR A 25 -12.05 -0.99 4.37
C THR A 25 -11.05 -2.14 4.39
N LEU A 26 -10.77 -2.76 3.24
CA LEU A 26 -9.73 -3.77 3.08
C LEU A 26 -8.34 -3.22 3.43
N ASN A 27 -8.01 -1.99 3.03
CA ASN A 27 -6.77 -1.32 3.47
C ASN A 27 -6.68 -1.23 4.99
N ASN A 28 -7.76 -0.81 5.66
CA ASN A 28 -7.77 -0.68 7.12
C ASN A 28 -7.65 -2.03 7.84
N LEU A 29 -8.26 -3.08 7.27
CA LEU A 29 -8.10 -4.46 7.74
C LEU A 29 -6.65 -4.93 7.60
N ALA A 30 -6.01 -4.62 6.48
CA ALA A 30 -4.60 -4.90 6.27
C ALA A 30 -3.72 -4.21 7.33
N THR A 31 -3.91 -2.92 7.59
CA THR A 31 -3.17 -2.20 8.64
C THR A 31 -3.36 -2.85 10.02
N THR A 32 -4.57 -3.34 10.30
CA THR A 32 -4.87 -4.06 11.56
C THR A 32 -4.13 -5.41 11.63
N ALA A 33 -3.96 -6.11 10.51
CA ALA A 33 -3.19 -7.35 10.43
C ALA A 33 -1.67 -7.09 10.53
N LEU A 34 -1.15 -6.05 9.86
CA LEU A 34 0.24 -5.61 9.97
C LEU A 34 0.62 -5.27 11.42
N ALA A 35 -0.24 -4.55 12.14
CA ALA A 35 -0.02 -4.21 13.55
C ALA A 35 0.07 -5.45 14.48
N LYS A 36 -0.34 -6.63 13.99
CA LYS A 36 -0.22 -7.92 14.68
C LYS A 36 0.93 -8.78 14.14
N GLY A 37 1.67 -8.31 13.14
CA GLY A 37 2.70 -9.08 12.44
C GLY A 37 2.16 -10.14 11.48
N ASP A 38 0.87 -10.11 11.14
CA ASP A 38 0.24 -11.04 10.20
C ASP A 38 0.34 -10.48 8.77
N TYR A 39 1.53 -10.63 8.19
CA TYR A 39 1.87 -10.10 6.87
C TYR A 39 1.09 -10.77 5.75
N ASP A 40 0.87 -12.10 5.83
CA ASP A 40 0.14 -12.85 4.80
C ASP A 40 -1.32 -12.38 4.70
N THR A 41 -1.99 -12.22 5.85
CA THR A 41 -3.36 -11.69 5.87
C THR A 41 -3.41 -10.25 5.39
N ALA A 42 -2.43 -9.42 5.77
CA ALA A 42 -2.35 -8.04 5.32
C ALA A 42 -2.19 -7.94 3.80
N LEU A 43 -1.23 -8.68 3.23
CA LEU A 43 -0.99 -8.71 1.79
C LEU A 43 -2.27 -9.10 1.04
N ARG A 44 -2.95 -10.17 1.47
CA ARG A 44 -4.21 -10.62 0.85
C ARG A 44 -5.28 -9.52 0.85
N TYR A 45 -5.42 -8.75 1.94
CA TYR A 45 -6.36 -7.63 1.98
C TYR A 45 -5.93 -6.47 1.08
N LEU A 46 -4.63 -6.16 1.03
CA LEU A 46 -4.09 -5.11 0.15
C LEU A 46 -4.27 -5.47 -1.33
N GLU A 47 -4.01 -6.71 -1.73
CA GLU A 47 -4.21 -7.18 -3.11
C GLU A 47 -5.68 -7.12 -3.53
N GLN A 48 -6.59 -7.54 -2.66
CA GLN A 48 -8.04 -7.42 -2.90
C GLN A 48 -8.44 -5.95 -3.04
N SER A 49 -7.95 -5.08 -2.14
CA SER A 49 -8.20 -3.64 -2.22
C SER A 49 -7.70 -3.06 -3.54
N LEU A 50 -6.47 -3.37 -3.94
CA LEU A 50 -5.85 -2.87 -5.16
C LEU A 50 -6.63 -3.31 -6.41
N ALA A 51 -7.03 -4.58 -6.48
CA ALA A 51 -7.83 -5.10 -7.58
C ALA A 51 -9.18 -4.37 -7.71
N ILE A 52 -9.87 -4.12 -6.59
CA ILE A 52 -11.15 -3.40 -6.58
C ILE A 52 -10.97 -1.95 -7.02
N LEU A 53 -9.98 -1.25 -6.48
CA LEU A 53 -9.73 0.16 -6.78
C LEU A 53 -9.27 0.35 -8.23
N GLN A 54 -8.52 -0.61 -8.78
CA GLN A 54 -8.18 -0.66 -10.19
C GLN A 54 -9.42 -0.86 -11.08
N GLN A 55 -10.32 -1.78 -10.72
CA GLN A 55 -11.55 -2.02 -11.48
C GLN A 55 -12.43 -0.78 -11.61
N ILE A 56 -12.48 0.06 -10.58
CA ILE A 56 -13.30 1.28 -10.57
C ILE A 56 -12.53 2.54 -11.00
N GLY A 57 -11.24 2.43 -11.28
CA GLY A 57 -10.39 3.55 -11.67
C GLY A 57 -10.10 4.56 -10.55
N ASP A 58 -10.14 4.15 -9.27
CA ASP A 58 -9.76 5.02 -8.15
C ASP A 58 -8.22 5.10 -8.03
N ILE A 59 -7.64 5.97 -8.84
CA ILE A 59 -6.19 6.16 -8.96
C ILE A 59 -5.55 6.54 -7.62
N TYR A 60 -6.22 7.38 -6.82
CA TYR A 60 -5.71 7.76 -5.50
C TYR A 60 -5.73 6.56 -4.55
N GLY A 61 -6.84 5.81 -4.53
CA GLY A 61 -6.96 4.60 -3.73
C GLY A 61 -5.90 3.56 -4.09
N MET A 62 -5.67 3.32 -5.39
CA MET A 62 -4.62 2.41 -5.86
C MET A 62 -3.25 2.80 -5.31
N ALA A 63 -2.86 4.07 -5.44
CA ALA A 63 -1.57 4.54 -4.97
C ALA A 63 -1.42 4.47 -3.44
N ALA A 64 -2.50 4.73 -2.69
CA ALA A 64 -2.51 4.54 -1.24
C ALA A 64 -2.32 3.06 -0.85
N THR A 65 -3.02 2.14 -1.51
CA THR A 65 -2.86 0.69 -1.29
C THR A 65 -1.44 0.24 -1.63
N MET A 66 -0.88 0.70 -2.75
CA MET A 66 0.49 0.38 -3.14
C MET A 66 1.51 0.90 -2.12
N ALA A 67 1.33 2.11 -1.60
CA ALA A 67 2.20 2.62 -0.56
C ALA A 67 2.14 1.77 0.73
N ASN A 68 0.96 1.23 1.08
CA ASN A 68 0.83 0.27 2.18
C ASN A 68 1.52 -1.08 1.91
N ILE A 69 1.47 -1.59 0.66
CA ILE A 69 2.23 -2.80 0.27
C ILE A 69 3.73 -2.54 0.39
N GLY A 70 4.19 -1.39 -0.10
CA GLY A 70 5.59 -0.98 0.01
C GLY A 70 6.05 -0.83 1.47
N ALA A 71 5.20 -0.25 2.33
CA ALA A 71 5.46 -0.16 3.76
C ALA A 71 5.54 -1.55 4.42
N MET A 72 4.65 -2.48 4.07
CA MET A 72 4.68 -3.86 4.56
C MET A 72 5.99 -4.56 4.17
N LEU A 73 6.39 -4.49 2.89
CA LEU A 73 7.64 -5.08 2.41
C LEU A 73 8.86 -4.46 3.08
N PHE A 74 8.81 -3.16 3.37
CA PHE A 74 9.83 -2.47 4.16
C PHE A 74 9.96 -3.05 5.58
N GLU A 75 8.85 -3.30 6.28
CA GLU A 75 8.88 -3.93 7.61
C GLU A 75 9.43 -5.37 7.57
N GLN A 76 9.29 -6.05 6.42
CA GLN A 76 9.89 -7.36 6.15
C GLN A 76 11.33 -7.28 5.61
N GLU A 77 11.94 -6.09 5.59
CA GLU A 77 13.27 -5.79 5.03
C GLU A 77 13.44 -6.23 3.55
N SER A 78 12.33 -6.41 2.83
CA SER A 78 12.29 -6.82 1.42
C SER A 78 12.40 -5.58 0.53
N TYR A 79 13.50 -4.85 0.66
CA TYR A 79 13.68 -3.52 0.06
C TYR A 79 13.68 -3.56 -1.47
N GLU A 80 14.26 -4.59 -2.07
CA GLU A 80 14.31 -4.82 -3.51
C GLU A 80 12.89 -4.89 -4.12
N GLU A 81 11.91 -5.42 -3.38
CA GLU A 81 10.50 -5.49 -3.79
C GLU A 81 9.72 -4.23 -3.39
N ALA A 82 10.06 -3.62 -2.25
CA ALA A 82 9.39 -2.42 -1.76
C ALA A 82 9.62 -1.19 -2.65
N ILE A 83 10.87 -0.97 -3.10
CA ILE A 83 11.30 0.20 -3.88
C ILE A 83 10.41 0.43 -5.12
N PRO A 84 10.24 -0.53 -6.05
CA PRO A 84 9.45 -0.31 -7.26
C PRO A 84 8.00 0.07 -6.96
N ILE A 85 7.39 -0.57 -5.95
CA ILE A 85 6.00 -0.32 -5.56
C ILE A 85 5.85 1.09 -4.95
N LEU A 86 6.78 1.48 -4.06
CA LEU A 86 6.80 2.81 -3.44
C LEU A 86 7.05 3.92 -4.48
N MET A 87 7.94 3.69 -5.45
CA MET A 87 8.19 4.64 -6.54
C MET A 87 6.96 4.81 -7.43
N GLN A 88 6.24 3.72 -7.74
CA GLN A 88 5.03 3.79 -8.54
C GLN A 88 3.91 4.52 -7.79
N ALA A 89 3.74 4.25 -6.50
CA ALA A 89 2.81 4.98 -5.63
C ALA A 89 3.15 6.48 -5.56
N TYR A 90 4.43 6.82 -5.39
CA TYR A 90 4.92 8.19 -5.42
C TYR A 90 4.56 8.89 -6.73
N ALA A 91 4.90 8.30 -7.88
CA ALA A 91 4.67 8.90 -9.19
C ALA A 91 3.18 9.18 -9.45
N ILE A 92 2.29 8.28 -9.02
CA ILE A 92 0.85 8.50 -9.11
C ILE A 92 0.41 9.65 -8.20
N LEU A 93 0.80 9.63 -6.93
CA LEU A 93 0.41 10.65 -5.95
C LEU A 93 0.94 12.05 -6.32
N GLU A 94 2.16 12.12 -6.83
CA GLU A 94 2.77 13.35 -7.36
C GLU A 94 1.97 13.87 -8.56
N LYS A 95 1.67 13.01 -9.54
CA LYS A 95 0.91 13.37 -10.75
C LYS A 95 -0.46 13.96 -10.43
N ILE A 96 -1.13 13.47 -9.39
CA ILE A 96 -2.45 13.98 -8.98
C ILE A 96 -2.37 15.11 -7.94
N GLY A 97 -1.17 15.56 -7.56
CA GLY A 97 -0.97 16.63 -6.58
C GLY A 97 -1.41 16.27 -5.16
N SER A 98 -1.38 14.97 -4.80
CA SER A 98 -1.83 14.51 -3.49
C SER A 98 -0.79 14.83 -2.40
N PRO A 99 -1.18 15.40 -1.24
CA PRO A 99 -0.27 15.62 -0.13
C PRO A 99 0.27 14.30 0.46
N ASN A 100 -0.39 13.17 0.17
CA ASN A 100 0.03 11.84 0.62
C ASN A 100 1.27 11.32 -0.10
N VAL A 101 1.78 12.05 -1.11
CA VAL A 101 3.09 11.78 -1.73
C VAL A 101 4.23 11.65 -0.70
N LYS A 102 4.08 12.30 0.47
CA LYS A 102 5.05 12.20 1.58
C LYS A 102 5.16 10.80 2.17
N TYR A 103 4.11 9.98 2.08
CA TYR A 103 4.08 8.65 2.68
C TYR A 103 5.05 7.67 1.99
N PRO A 104 5.00 7.44 0.66
CA PRO A 104 6.01 6.61 0.00
C PRO A 104 7.42 7.22 0.07
N LEU A 105 7.56 8.56 0.03
CA LEU A 105 8.86 9.21 0.20
C LEU A 105 9.52 8.92 1.55
N LEU A 106 8.73 8.85 2.63
CA LEU A 106 9.24 8.50 3.95
C LEU A 106 9.93 7.13 3.92
N TYR A 107 9.27 6.12 3.36
CA TYR A 107 9.82 4.77 3.28
C TYR A 107 11.00 4.69 2.31
N LEU A 108 10.95 5.35 1.14
CA LEU A 108 12.09 5.40 0.23
C LEU A 108 13.32 6.03 0.91
N GLY A 109 13.14 7.12 1.64
CA GLY A 109 14.21 7.76 2.41
C GLY A 109 14.78 6.85 3.50
N GLU A 110 13.91 6.13 4.23
CA GLU A 110 14.35 5.18 5.26
C GLU A 110 15.06 3.95 4.65
N ILE A 111 14.60 3.46 3.51
CA ILE A 111 15.30 2.41 2.75
C ILE A 111 16.71 2.88 2.40
N ILE A 112 16.85 4.07 1.82
CA ILE A 112 18.16 4.66 1.50
C ILE A 112 19.05 4.73 2.74
N ARG A 113 18.50 5.11 3.91
CA ARG A 113 19.26 5.13 5.18
C ARG A 113 19.73 3.75 5.61
N ARG A 114 18.97 2.69 5.33
CA ARG A 114 19.28 1.31 5.74
C ARG A 114 20.24 0.60 4.79
N ILE A 115 20.05 0.73 3.48
CA ILE A 115 20.84 0.00 2.48
C ILE A 115 21.95 0.84 1.83
N GLY A 116 21.91 2.15 2.01
CA GLY A 116 22.82 3.10 1.37
C GLY A 116 22.37 3.50 -0.04
N GLU A 117 22.71 4.73 -0.43
CA GLU A 117 22.36 5.32 -1.72
C GLU A 117 22.87 4.49 -2.91
N ALA A 118 24.10 3.97 -2.84
CA ALA A 118 24.67 3.16 -3.91
C ALA A 118 23.86 1.88 -4.20
N LYS A 119 23.41 1.17 -3.16
CA LYS A 119 22.61 -0.05 -3.33
C LYS A 119 21.18 0.29 -3.79
N PHE A 120 20.63 1.40 -3.30
CA PHE A 120 19.34 1.90 -3.76
C PHE A 120 19.36 2.20 -5.27
N GLU A 121 20.34 2.96 -5.74
CA GLU A 121 20.51 3.30 -7.16
C GLU A 121 20.76 2.05 -8.03
N GLU A 122 21.51 1.07 -7.53
CA GLU A 122 21.68 -0.22 -8.19
C GLU A 122 20.33 -0.91 -8.43
N ILE A 123 19.47 -0.97 -7.41
CA ILE A 123 18.12 -1.57 -7.52
C ILE A 123 17.28 -0.80 -8.54
N VAL A 124 17.25 0.54 -8.43
CA VAL A 124 16.49 1.41 -9.35
C VAL A 124 16.97 1.24 -10.80
N SER A 125 18.28 1.08 -11.02
CA SER A 125 18.85 0.93 -12.36
C SER A 125 18.40 -0.35 -13.08
N ARG A 126 18.09 -1.42 -12.33
CA ARG A 126 17.62 -2.71 -12.86
C ARG A 126 16.15 -2.67 -13.30
N MET A 127 15.42 -1.61 -12.97
CA MET A 127 14.01 -1.45 -13.32
C MET A 127 13.79 -0.82 -14.71
N LYS A 128 14.85 -0.39 -15.39
CA LYS A 128 14.82 0.19 -16.75
C LYS A 128 15.04 -0.89 -17.80
#